data_AF-A0A6I4MZ87-F1
#
_entry.id   AF-A0A6I4MZ87-F1
#
_cell.length_a   1.000
_cell.length_b   1.000
_cell.length_c   1.000
_cell.angle_alpha   90.00
_cell.angle_beta   90.00
_cell.angle_gamma   90.00
#
_symmetry.space_group_name_H-M   'P 1'
#
loop_
_entity.id
_entity.type
_entity.pdbx_description
1 polymer ?
#
loop_
_entity_poly.entity_id
_entity_poly.type
_entity_poly.pdbx_seq_one_letter_code
_entity_poly.pdbx_strand_id
1 'polypeptide(L)'
;MSPPRVRPQPRRRMKWGCLLTVLLAAASCAAPFASVLSASAQLANQEEETDIGFVEGGSAADIPPTMLAAYKKASQLIGRHVPKCRGMSWPILAGIAKVESHHAAGRTIAKNGDIHQPRILGVLLNGSGQGGNTTTFPDTDGGKWDGTATGERAVGPFQFLPSTWESNGRDANSDKERDPHNAFDAALGAAVYLCGNGRDLSKTSQLKAAIFQYNRSQEYVANVSNWIKQYRAAASGTAKGVDLGGVSGKAKKVLQAALAQRGTPYSWGGGNAKGRSTGVCCSPSGKSGVGIKGFDCSGLTQYAFAQVGITLPRVASAQADRGQRITSKGALRPGDLVFFGYVPGVDSTIYHVGIYVGNGQMVNAARPGTKVRLDPVDAMFGFAGGARVL
;
A
#
# COMPACT_ATOMS: atom_id res chain seq x y z
N MET A 1 65.06 -3.07 38.52
CA MET A 1 65.28 -1.71 39.07
C MET A 1 63.92 -1.05 39.32
N SER A 2 63.50 -0.96 40.59
CA SER A 2 62.58 0.09 41.10
C SER A 2 63.40 1.37 41.34
N PRO A 3 62.88 2.59 41.66
CA PRO A 3 61.54 3.03 42.15
C PRO A 3 61.11 4.39 41.48
N PRO A 4 60.34 5.37 42.06
CA PRO A 4 59.46 5.41 43.24
C PRO A 4 58.04 6.01 43.05
N ARG A 5 57.25 5.86 44.13
CA ARG A 5 55.92 6.41 44.43
C ARG A 5 55.98 7.87 44.92
N VAL A 6 54.87 8.62 44.76
CA VAL A 6 54.36 9.58 45.77
C VAL A 6 52.81 9.61 45.74
N ARG A 7 52.17 9.58 46.92
CA ARG A 7 50.71 9.78 47.19
C ARG A 7 50.45 11.27 47.54
N PRO A 8 49.20 11.78 47.51
CA PRO A 8 48.42 11.81 48.76
C PRO A 8 46.90 11.54 48.61
N GLN A 9 46.23 11.56 49.75
CA GLN A 9 44.94 10.95 50.13
C GLN A 9 43.88 12.07 50.44
N PRO A 10 42.66 11.82 50.97
CA PRO A 10 41.37 12.09 50.33
C PRO A 10 40.44 13.02 51.16
N ARG A 11 39.16 13.17 50.74
CA ARG A 11 37.91 13.35 51.55
C ARG A 11 36.83 13.92 50.60
N ARG A 12 35.51 13.68 50.69
CA ARG A 12 34.65 12.93 51.61
C ARG A 12 33.31 12.64 50.90
N ARG A 13 32.65 11.58 51.39
CA ARG A 13 31.36 10.95 51.03
C ARG A 13 30.14 11.88 51.04
N MET A 14 29.11 11.52 50.27
CA MET A 14 27.81 11.11 50.83
C MET A 14 26.97 10.29 49.82
N LYS A 15 26.45 9.15 50.31
CA LYS A 15 25.43 8.27 49.71
C LYS A 15 24.21 8.30 50.64
N TRP A 16 23.21 7.45 50.33
CA TRP A 16 21.99 7.06 51.08
C TRP A 16 20.75 7.86 50.64
N GLY A 17 19.59 7.28 50.33
CA GLY A 17 19.11 5.89 50.44
C GLY A 17 17.60 5.90 50.73
N CYS A 18 16.84 5.14 49.93
CA CYS A 18 15.52 4.53 50.12
C CYS A 18 14.59 4.86 51.33
N LEU A 19 13.30 5.11 50.98
CA LEU A 19 12.08 4.36 51.38
C LEU A 19 11.70 4.23 52.89
N LEU A 20 10.51 4.70 53.31
CA LEU A 20 9.33 3.88 53.67
C LEU A 20 8.15 4.71 54.26
N THR A 21 6.98 4.08 54.15
CA THR A 21 5.58 4.38 54.46
C THR A 21 5.15 4.43 55.94
N VAL A 22 3.93 4.96 56.25
CA VAL A 22 2.77 4.29 56.95
C VAL A 22 1.80 5.29 57.67
N LEU A 23 0.51 5.27 57.24
CA LEU A 23 -0.84 5.26 57.91
C LEU A 23 -1.14 6.12 59.20
N LEU A 24 -2.37 6.52 59.64
CA LEU A 24 -3.79 6.10 59.45
C LEU A 24 -4.81 7.12 60.11
N ALA A 25 -6.07 7.17 59.62
CA ALA A 25 -7.41 7.39 60.29
C ALA A 25 -7.82 8.78 60.91
N ALA A 26 -9.09 9.24 61.00
CA ALA A 26 -10.48 8.76 60.73
C ALA A 26 -11.48 9.98 60.66
N ALA A 27 -12.44 10.02 59.73
CA ALA A 27 -13.92 9.80 59.83
C ALA A 27 -14.81 10.85 60.55
N SER A 28 -15.85 11.37 59.86
CA SER A 28 -17.24 11.55 60.37
C SER A 28 -18.26 11.98 59.28
N CYS A 29 -19.49 11.47 59.42
CA CYS A 29 -20.65 11.45 58.50
C CYS A 29 -21.51 12.74 58.46
N ALA A 30 -22.27 12.95 57.38
CA ALA A 30 -23.73 13.16 57.38
C ALA A 30 -24.30 13.57 56.00
N ALA A 31 -25.35 12.86 55.56
CA ALA A 31 -26.45 13.30 54.69
C ALA A 31 -27.76 12.90 55.44
N PRO A 32 -29.01 13.25 55.06
CA PRO A 32 -29.52 13.89 53.83
C PRO A 32 -30.60 14.99 54.08
N PHE A 33 -31.21 15.59 53.04
CA PHE A 33 -32.65 15.93 52.96
C PHE A 33 -33.02 16.36 51.53
N ALA A 34 -34.27 16.09 51.14
CA ALA A 34 -34.76 15.99 49.78
C ALA A 34 -35.68 17.14 49.34
N SER A 35 -35.71 17.38 48.02
CA SER A 35 -36.84 17.71 47.13
C SER A 35 -37.79 18.88 47.40
N VAL A 36 -38.00 19.76 46.39
CA VAL A 36 -39.33 19.91 45.74
C VAL A 36 -39.32 20.58 44.32
N LEU A 37 -40.08 19.95 43.42
CA LEU A 37 -40.96 20.44 42.31
C LEU A 37 -40.44 20.87 40.90
N SER A 38 -40.57 19.91 39.98
CA SER A 38 -41.18 19.85 38.63
C SER A 38 -41.63 21.11 37.85
N ALA A 39 -41.28 21.18 36.56
CA ALA A 39 -42.20 21.28 35.41
C ALA A 39 -41.44 21.33 34.06
N SER A 40 -41.91 20.56 33.08
CA SER A 40 -41.43 20.51 31.69
C SER A 40 -42.19 21.52 30.81
N ALA A 41 -41.51 22.16 29.84
CA ALA A 41 -41.93 22.30 28.42
C ALA A 41 -41.32 23.54 27.71
N GLN A 42 -40.74 23.26 26.54
CA GLN A 42 -40.62 24.07 25.32
C GLN A 42 -40.12 25.52 25.34
N LEU A 43 -38.98 25.75 24.68
CA LEU A 43 -38.81 26.52 23.42
C LEU A 43 -37.30 26.52 23.08
N ALA A 44 -36.86 25.61 22.21
CA ALA A 44 -36.66 25.87 20.78
C ALA A 44 -35.46 26.79 20.49
N ASN A 45 -34.30 26.17 20.22
CA ASN A 45 -33.53 26.34 18.98
C ASN A 45 -32.35 25.35 18.98
N GLN A 46 -32.66 24.15 18.48
CA GLN A 46 -31.69 23.29 17.82
C GLN A 46 -31.64 23.75 16.36
N GLU A 47 -30.48 24.17 15.87
CA GLU A 47 -30.17 24.09 14.45
C GLU A 47 -29.43 22.77 14.21
N GLU A 48 -30.18 21.78 13.72
CA GLU A 48 -29.83 20.85 12.62
C GLU A 48 -28.85 21.50 11.61
N GLU A 49 -27.95 20.85 10.87
CA GLU A 49 -27.72 19.49 10.36
C GLU A 49 -26.36 19.64 9.60
N THR A 50 -25.46 18.68 9.41
CA THR A 50 -25.63 17.30 8.99
C THR A 50 -24.47 16.45 9.52
N ASP A 51 -24.81 15.53 10.41
CA ASP A 51 -24.06 14.31 10.66
C ASP A 51 -24.13 13.46 9.38
N ILE A 52 -23.10 13.55 8.53
CA ILE A 52 -22.88 12.54 7.50
C ILE A 52 -22.32 11.30 8.19
N GLY A 53 -23.23 10.47 8.69
CA GLY A 53 -22.94 9.14 9.24
C GLY A 53 -22.02 8.37 8.30
N PHE A 54 -20.72 8.35 8.64
CA PHE A 54 -19.74 7.57 7.94
C PHE A 54 -19.96 6.11 8.31
N VAL A 55 -20.61 5.39 7.39
CA VAL A 55 -20.58 3.93 7.37
C VAL A 55 -19.12 3.50 7.44
N GLU A 56 -18.74 2.83 8.54
CA GLU A 56 -17.51 2.05 8.66
C GLU A 56 -17.49 0.98 7.56
N GLY A 57 -16.99 1.38 6.38
CA GLY A 57 -16.87 0.53 5.21
C GLY A 57 -15.45 0.03 5.08
N GLY A 58 -15.28 -1.27 5.34
CA GLY A 58 -14.03 -2.01 5.31
C GLY A 58 -13.20 -1.83 4.04
N SER A 59 -11.98 -2.41 4.08
CA SER A 59 -10.99 -2.40 3.02
C SER A 59 -11.60 -2.75 1.65
N ALA A 60 -11.97 -1.74 0.86
CA ALA A 60 -12.25 -1.95 -0.54
C ALA A 60 -10.90 -2.24 -1.22
N ALA A 61 -10.62 -3.53 -1.48
CA ALA A 61 -9.51 -3.96 -2.32
C ALA A 61 -8.11 -3.43 -1.90
N ASP A 62 -7.72 -3.63 -0.64
CA ASP A 62 -6.37 -3.36 -0.13
C ASP A 62 -5.99 -1.85 -0.01
N ILE A 63 -6.97 -0.94 0.05
CA ILE A 63 -6.73 0.51 0.28
C ILE A 63 -6.82 0.84 1.79
N PRO A 64 -5.86 1.57 2.38
CA PRO A 64 -5.99 2.10 3.75
C PRO A 64 -7.21 3.02 3.89
N PRO A 65 -7.97 2.94 5.01
CA PRO A 65 -9.22 3.70 5.18
C PRO A 65 -9.08 5.21 4.94
N THR A 66 -8.05 5.84 5.50
CA THR A 66 -7.80 7.29 5.31
C THR A 66 -7.51 7.64 3.86
N MET A 67 -6.73 6.81 3.15
CA MET A 67 -6.47 7.04 1.72
C MET A 67 -7.76 6.91 0.90
N LEU A 68 -8.61 5.93 1.20
CA LEU A 68 -9.90 5.80 0.51
C LEU A 68 -10.81 7.01 0.77
N ALA A 69 -10.84 7.51 2.01
CA ALA A 69 -11.56 8.73 2.36
C ALA A 69 -11.01 9.95 1.57
N ALA A 70 -9.69 10.07 1.46
CA ALA A 70 -9.04 11.11 0.67
C ALA A 70 -9.43 11.07 -0.81
N TYR A 71 -9.42 9.89 -1.44
CA TYR A 71 -9.82 9.75 -2.85
C TYR A 71 -11.29 10.12 -3.08
N LYS A 72 -12.18 9.69 -2.18
CA LYS A 72 -13.61 10.04 -2.25
C LYS A 72 -13.81 11.55 -2.11
N LYS A 73 -13.21 12.16 -1.09
CA LYS A 73 -13.28 13.61 -0.85
C LYS A 73 -12.75 14.42 -2.04
N ALA A 74 -11.57 14.05 -2.56
CA ALA A 74 -10.99 14.70 -3.74
C ALA A 74 -11.92 14.64 -4.97
N SER A 75 -12.55 13.48 -5.22
CA SER A 75 -13.50 13.33 -6.33
C SER A 75 -14.77 14.17 -6.20
N GLN A 76 -15.17 14.53 -4.98
CA GLN A 76 -16.29 15.43 -4.71
C GLN A 76 -15.89 16.91 -4.83
N LEU A 77 -14.68 17.26 -4.40
CA LEU A 77 -14.18 18.64 -4.40
C LEU A 77 -13.75 19.14 -5.78
N ILE A 78 -13.35 18.23 -6.68
CA ILE A 78 -12.71 18.61 -7.95
C ILE A 78 -13.52 19.59 -8.80
N GLY A 79 -14.85 19.53 -8.77
CA GLY A 79 -15.71 20.46 -9.52
C GLY A 79 -15.55 21.92 -9.10
N ARG A 80 -15.11 22.18 -7.86
CA ARG A 80 -14.82 23.55 -7.37
C ARG A 80 -13.49 24.08 -7.91
N HIS A 81 -12.53 23.21 -8.20
CA HIS A 81 -11.19 23.60 -8.64
C HIS A 81 -11.02 23.53 -10.16
N VAL A 82 -11.68 22.58 -10.82
CA VAL A 82 -11.69 22.43 -12.28
C VAL A 82 -13.14 22.23 -12.74
N PRO A 83 -13.94 23.31 -12.88
CA PRO A 83 -15.39 23.21 -13.13
C PRO A 83 -15.78 22.49 -14.42
N LYS A 84 -14.87 22.43 -15.40
CA LYS A 84 -15.08 21.71 -16.67
C LYS A 84 -14.74 20.22 -16.58
N CYS A 85 -14.08 19.76 -15.52
CA CYS A 85 -13.73 18.35 -15.38
C CYS A 85 -14.98 17.48 -15.23
N ARG A 86 -15.00 16.35 -15.92
CA ARG A 86 -16.07 15.35 -15.85
C ARG A 86 -15.48 13.96 -15.64
N GLY A 87 -16.26 13.07 -15.03
CA GLY A 87 -15.89 11.66 -14.87
C GLY A 87 -14.75 11.36 -13.89
N MET A 88 -14.25 12.36 -13.15
CA MET A 88 -13.34 12.11 -12.03
C MET A 88 -14.05 11.23 -10.98
N SER A 89 -13.35 10.23 -10.46
CA SER A 89 -13.91 9.29 -9.48
C SER A 89 -12.81 8.73 -8.60
N TRP A 90 -13.14 8.35 -7.36
CA TRP A 90 -12.17 7.77 -6.43
C TRP A 90 -11.39 6.56 -7.02
N PRO A 91 -11.96 5.69 -7.89
CA PRO A 91 -11.21 4.62 -8.54
C PRO A 91 -10.08 5.11 -9.44
N ILE A 92 -10.21 6.28 -10.06
CA ILE A 92 -9.16 6.88 -10.89
C ILE A 92 -7.95 7.25 -10.02
N LEU A 93 -8.20 7.93 -8.90
CA LEU A 93 -7.17 8.31 -7.94
C LEU A 93 -6.52 7.09 -7.29
N ALA A 94 -7.33 6.10 -6.91
CA ALA A 94 -6.83 4.83 -6.40
C ALA A 94 -5.93 4.12 -7.42
N GLY A 95 -6.29 4.13 -8.71
CA GLY A 95 -5.48 3.53 -9.76
C GLY A 95 -4.07 4.12 -9.86
N ILE A 96 -3.95 5.45 -9.79
CA ILE A 96 -2.65 6.14 -9.77
C ILE A 96 -1.89 5.79 -8.49
N ALA A 97 -2.49 6.04 -7.31
CA ALA A 97 -1.83 5.83 -6.03
C ALA A 97 -1.42 4.37 -5.78
N LYS A 98 -2.12 3.40 -6.39
CA LYS A 98 -1.74 1.99 -6.34
C LYS A 98 -0.40 1.73 -7.02
N VAL A 99 -0.17 2.35 -8.17
CA VAL A 99 1.08 2.23 -8.92
C VAL A 99 2.19 3.06 -8.27
N GLU A 100 1.88 4.27 -7.82
CA GLU A 100 2.89 5.19 -7.28
C GLU A 100 3.44 4.79 -5.91
N SER A 101 2.57 4.36 -4.99
CA SER A 101 2.97 4.12 -3.59
C SER A 101 2.31 2.90 -2.96
N HIS A 102 1.53 2.15 -3.74
CA HIS A 102 0.64 1.13 -3.20
C HIS A 102 -0.32 1.70 -2.14
N HIS A 103 -0.86 2.90 -2.38
CA HIS A 103 -1.68 3.66 -1.43
C HIS A 103 -0.99 3.95 -0.10
N ALA A 104 0.29 4.31 -0.12
CA ALA A 104 1.09 4.51 1.09
C ALA A 104 1.14 3.26 2.01
N ALA A 105 1.04 2.06 1.46
CA ALA A 105 1.06 0.84 2.27
C ALA A 105 2.34 0.72 3.10
N GLY A 106 2.18 0.32 4.37
CA GLY A 106 3.29 0.25 5.32
C GLY A 106 3.69 1.60 5.91
N ARG A 107 2.83 2.62 5.80
CA ARG A 107 2.94 3.89 6.53
C ARG A 107 1.81 4.04 7.54
N THR A 108 2.08 4.80 8.60
CA THR A 108 1.06 5.28 9.52
C THR A 108 0.44 6.53 8.93
N ILE A 109 -0.89 6.54 8.78
CA ILE A 109 -1.63 7.64 8.20
C ILE A 109 -2.58 8.17 9.28
N ALA A 110 -2.33 9.39 9.74
CA ALA A 110 -3.17 10.04 10.74
C ALA A 110 -4.57 10.33 10.19
N LYS A 111 -5.53 10.62 11.09
CA LYS A 111 -6.93 10.90 10.69
C LYS A 111 -7.06 12.16 9.83
N ASN A 112 -6.21 13.15 10.05
CA ASN A 112 -6.12 14.38 9.25
C ASN A 112 -5.41 14.18 7.90
N GLY A 113 -4.94 12.96 7.59
CA GLY A 113 -4.28 12.60 6.35
C GLY A 113 -2.77 12.58 6.39
N ASP A 114 -2.12 13.05 7.46
CA ASP A 114 -0.66 13.13 7.51
C ASP A 114 -0.06 11.74 7.43
N ILE A 115 0.84 11.55 6.46
CA ILE A 115 1.57 10.31 6.29
C ILE A 115 2.89 10.45 7.05
N HIS A 116 2.97 9.80 8.21
CA HIS A 116 4.14 9.90 9.08
C HIS A 116 5.36 9.17 8.51
N GLN A 117 6.51 9.47 9.09
CA GLN A 117 7.83 9.02 8.66
C GLN A 117 7.95 7.47 8.59
N PRO A 118 8.79 6.94 7.68
CA PRO A 118 9.57 7.68 6.70
C PRO A 118 8.72 8.22 5.54
N ARG A 119 9.01 9.47 5.11
CA ARG A 119 8.38 10.09 3.92
C ARG A 119 8.46 9.16 2.71
N ILE A 120 7.44 9.24 1.86
CA ILE A 120 7.40 8.47 0.61
C ILE A 120 8.17 9.28 -0.45
N LEU A 121 9.45 8.98 -0.59
CA LEU A 121 10.35 9.65 -1.52
C LEU A 121 10.77 8.70 -2.64
N GLY A 122 10.73 9.20 -3.87
CA GLY A 122 11.27 8.54 -5.04
C GLY A 122 12.80 8.52 -5.03
N VAL A 123 13.37 7.86 -6.04
CA VAL A 123 14.81 7.90 -6.31
C VAL A 123 15.24 9.33 -6.65
N LEU A 124 16.50 9.67 -6.36
CA LEU A 124 17.06 10.95 -6.78
C LEU A 124 17.21 10.96 -8.30
N LEU A 125 16.64 11.97 -8.93
CA LEU A 125 16.60 12.16 -10.38
C LEU A 125 17.88 12.83 -10.88
N ASN A 126 19.03 12.19 -10.65
CA ASN A 126 20.36 12.68 -11.02
C ASN A 126 20.98 12.03 -12.29
N GLY A 127 20.18 11.33 -13.11
CA GLY A 127 20.68 10.60 -14.29
C GLY A 127 21.51 9.33 -14.01
N SER A 128 21.54 8.80 -12.78
CA SER A 128 22.36 7.64 -12.39
C SER A 128 21.94 6.28 -12.97
N GLY A 129 20.76 6.19 -13.58
CA GLY A 129 20.11 4.95 -14.03
C GLY A 129 19.32 4.23 -12.93
N GLN A 130 19.45 4.62 -11.66
CA GLN A 130 18.72 4.00 -10.55
C GLN A 130 17.21 4.19 -10.72
N GLY A 131 16.43 3.11 -10.66
CA GLY A 131 14.99 3.19 -10.86
C GLY A 131 14.56 3.64 -12.27
N GLY A 132 15.45 3.52 -13.27
CA GLY A 132 15.18 3.95 -14.65
C GLY A 132 15.42 5.44 -14.91
N ASN A 133 15.95 6.17 -13.93
CA ASN A 133 16.31 7.58 -14.08
C ASN A 133 17.58 7.75 -14.93
N THR A 134 17.44 7.99 -16.23
CA THR A 134 18.57 8.32 -17.13
C THR A 134 18.68 9.82 -17.44
N THR A 135 17.86 10.65 -16.80
CA THR A 135 17.76 12.08 -17.09
C THR A 135 17.83 12.87 -15.80
N THR A 136 18.76 13.80 -15.73
CA THR A 136 18.90 14.68 -14.56
C THR A 136 17.77 15.69 -14.52
N PHE A 137 17.11 15.81 -13.36
CA PHE A 137 16.16 16.86 -13.05
C PHE A 137 16.75 17.77 -11.96
N PRO A 138 16.91 19.08 -12.24
CA PRO A 138 17.39 20.03 -11.25
C PRO A 138 16.37 20.19 -10.12
N ASP A 139 16.85 20.59 -8.94
CA ASP A 139 16.01 21.00 -7.81
C ASP A 139 15.10 22.18 -8.21
N THR A 140 13.83 22.15 -7.77
CA THR A 140 12.86 23.21 -8.06
C THR A 140 12.22 23.82 -6.81
N ASP A 141 12.51 23.29 -5.63
CA ASP A 141 11.86 23.72 -4.38
C ASP A 141 12.83 23.99 -3.22
N GLY A 142 14.15 23.87 -3.44
CA GLY A 142 15.15 24.11 -2.40
C GLY A 142 15.22 23.00 -1.36
N GLY A 143 14.71 21.80 -1.68
CA GLY A 143 14.59 20.67 -0.77
C GLY A 143 13.41 20.77 0.19
N LYS A 144 12.42 21.63 -0.08
CA LYS A 144 11.26 21.86 0.79
C LYS A 144 10.50 20.55 1.04
N TRP A 145 10.20 19.81 -0.01
CA TRP A 145 9.35 18.62 0.08
C TRP A 145 10.15 17.31 0.21
N ASP A 146 11.33 17.23 -0.39
CA ASP A 146 12.12 16.00 -0.47
C ASP A 146 13.41 16.01 0.36
N GLY A 147 13.78 17.15 0.94
CA GLY A 147 14.94 17.32 1.80
C GLY A 147 16.28 17.39 1.07
N THR A 148 16.31 17.69 -0.23
CA THR A 148 17.57 17.82 -0.98
C THR A 148 17.57 19.00 -1.95
N ALA A 149 18.70 19.72 -2.01
CA ALA A 149 18.91 20.81 -2.97
C ALA A 149 19.82 20.39 -4.14
N THR A 150 20.13 19.09 -4.29
CA THR A 150 21.08 18.59 -5.30
C THR A 150 20.42 17.91 -6.49
N GLY A 151 19.09 17.91 -6.55
CA GLY A 151 18.31 17.37 -7.65
C GLY A 151 16.92 16.91 -7.21
N GLU A 152 16.17 16.40 -8.18
CA GLU A 152 14.75 16.04 -8.06
C GLU A 152 14.42 14.77 -7.25
N ARG A 153 13.44 14.74 -6.34
CA ARG A 153 12.72 13.49 -6.00
C ARG A 153 11.20 13.64 -6.13
N ALA A 154 10.57 12.53 -6.52
CA ALA A 154 9.12 12.42 -6.42
C ALA A 154 8.69 12.32 -4.93
N VAL A 155 7.63 13.01 -4.55
CA VAL A 155 7.17 13.14 -3.15
C VAL A 155 5.74 12.64 -2.95
N GLY A 156 5.49 12.06 -1.78
CA GLY A 156 4.16 11.73 -1.31
C GLY A 156 3.54 10.48 -1.94
N PRO A 157 2.29 10.16 -1.57
CA PRO A 157 1.60 8.94 -2.00
C PRO A 157 1.27 8.91 -3.50
N PHE A 158 1.35 10.06 -4.17
CA PHE A 158 1.12 10.25 -5.60
C PHE A 158 2.41 10.54 -6.37
N GLN A 159 3.58 10.53 -5.70
CA GLN A 159 4.90 10.69 -6.32
C GLN A 159 4.98 11.92 -7.25
N PHE A 160 4.53 13.08 -6.75
CA PHE A 160 4.66 14.33 -7.47
C PHE A 160 6.12 14.77 -7.57
N LEU A 161 6.54 15.28 -8.72
CA LEU A 161 7.68 16.21 -8.72
C LEU A 161 7.25 17.51 -8.03
N PRO A 162 8.04 18.08 -7.12
CA PRO A 162 7.75 19.37 -6.49
C PRO A 162 7.33 20.49 -7.45
N SER A 163 7.94 20.61 -8.62
CA SER A 163 7.45 21.54 -9.68
C SER A 163 6.01 21.28 -10.13
N THR A 164 5.60 20.02 -10.27
CA THR A 164 4.22 19.65 -10.58
C THR A 164 3.31 19.90 -9.38
N TRP A 165 3.79 19.64 -8.17
CA TRP A 165 3.08 19.92 -6.93
C TRP A 165 2.77 21.41 -6.78
N GLU A 166 3.72 22.30 -7.05
CA GLU A 166 3.51 23.75 -6.87
C GLU A 166 2.32 24.27 -7.69
N SER A 167 2.17 23.77 -8.92
CA SER A 167 1.07 24.16 -9.81
C SER A 167 -0.28 23.52 -9.43
N ASN A 168 -0.27 22.28 -8.95
CA ASN A 168 -1.48 21.46 -8.85
C ASN A 168 -1.96 21.20 -7.41
N GLY A 169 -1.08 21.31 -6.41
CA GLY A 169 -1.37 21.05 -5.01
C GLY A 169 -2.48 21.94 -4.47
N ARG A 170 -3.37 21.35 -3.66
CA ARG A 170 -4.50 22.02 -3.03
C ARG A 170 -4.64 21.52 -1.60
N ASP A 171 -4.96 22.43 -0.69
CA ASP A 171 -5.37 22.11 0.66
C ASP A 171 -6.75 21.42 0.59
N ALA A 172 -6.83 20.20 1.10
CA ALA A 172 -8.04 19.41 1.14
C ALA A 172 -8.39 18.88 2.54
N ASN A 173 -7.56 19.12 3.56
CA ASN A 173 -7.88 18.84 4.97
C ASN A 173 -8.27 20.11 5.76
N SER A 174 -8.15 21.29 5.14
CA SER A 174 -8.51 22.62 5.66
C SER A 174 -7.63 23.12 6.79
N ASP A 175 -6.35 22.72 6.81
CA ASP A 175 -5.35 23.22 7.76
C ASP A 175 -4.56 24.44 7.25
N LYS A 176 -4.87 24.92 6.03
CA LYS A 176 -4.21 26.04 5.31
C LYS A 176 -2.81 25.72 4.78
N GLU A 177 -2.36 24.48 4.88
CA GLU A 177 -1.13 24.01 4.26
C GLU A 177 -1.45 23.21 2.98
N ARG A 178 -0.51 23.21 2.01
CA ARG A 178 -0.59 22.37 0.81
C ARG A 178 0.55 21.37 0.90
N ASP A 179 0.33 20.25 1.58
CA ASP A 179 1.38 19.25 1.86
C ASP A 179 1.27 18.03 0.91
N PRO A 180 2.26 17.77 0.03
CA PRO A 180 2.26 16.58 -0.82
C PRO A 180 2.40 15.28 -0.02
N HIS A 181 2.81 15.33 1.25
CA HIS A 181 2.86 14.17 2.16
C HIS A 181 1.55 13.96 2.94
N ASN A 182 0.56 14.84 2.79
CA ASN A 182 -0.79 14.64 3.30
C ASN A 182 -1.67 13.91 2.27
N ALA A 183 -2.39 12.88 2.71
CA ALA A 183 -3.24 12.04 1.87
C ALA A 183 -4.35 12.82 1.16
N PHE A 184 -5.03 13.74 1.85
CA PHE A 184 -6.15 14.51 1.30
C PHE A 184 -5.66 15.51 0.25
N ASP A 185 -4.62 16.26 0.59
CA ASP A 185 -4.04 17.27 -0.29
C ASP A 185 -3.48 16.63 -1.55
N ALA A 186 -2.67 15.57 -1.39
CA ALA A 186 -2.07 14.85 -2.50
C ALA A 186 -3.14 14.27 -3.43
N ALA A 187 -4.24 13.73 -2.88
CA ALA A 187 -5.34 13.20 -3.68
C ALA A 187 -6.07 14.30 -4.47
N LEU A 188 -6.32 15.47 -3.88
CA LEU A 188 -6.95 16.58 -4.59
C LEU A 188 -6.00 17.19 -5.64
N GLY A 189 -4.71 17.32 -5.32
CA GLY A 189 -3.70 17.75 -6.28
C GLY A 189 -3.61 16.81 -7.49
N ALA A 190 -3.70 15.49 -7.27
CA ALA A 190 -3.72 14.50 -8.35
C ALA A 190 -4.99 14.61 -9.19
N ALA A 191 -6.13 14.86 -8.55
CA ALA A 191 -7.38 15.10 -9.27
C ALA A 191 -7.28 16.33 -10.18
N VAL A 192 -6.74 17.45 -9.67
CA VAL A 192 -6.51 18.68 -10.44
C VAL A 192 -5.58 18.40 -11.63
N TYR A 193 -4.47 17.72 -11.40
CA TYR A 193 -3.49 17.44 -12.45
C TYR A 193 -4.05 16.55 -13.56
N LEU A 194 -4.78 15.48 -13.21
CA LEU A 194 -5.44 14.59 -14.17
C LEU A 194 -6.56 15.29 -14.94
N CYS A 195 -7.32 16.17 -14.29
CA CYS A 195 -8.36 16.96 -14.94
C CYS A 195 -7.79 18.00 -15.90
N GLY A 196 -6.60 18.55 -15.62
CA GLY A 196 -5.97 19.60 -16.43
C GLY A 196 -6.92 20.75 -16.72
N ASN A 197 -7.03 21.13 -18.00
CA ASN A 197 -7.92 22.22 -18.46
C ASN A 197 -9.42 21.83 -18.55
N GLY A 198 -9.84 20.72 -17.94
CA GLY A 198 -11.23 20.27 -17.91
C GLY A 198 -11.52 19.05 -18.78
N ARG A 199 -10.69 18.02 -18.69
CA ARG A 199 -10.91 16.73 -19.36
C ARG A 199 -12.20 16.06 -18.88
N ASP A 200 -12.78 15.26 -19.77
CA ASP A 200 -13.83 14.30 -19.47
C ASP A 200 -13.22 12.90 -19.31
N LEU A 201 -12.92 12.54 -18.07
CA LEU A 201 -12.28 11.27 -17.70
C LEU A 201 -13.24 10.07 -17.76
N SER A 202 -14.52 10.29 -18.08
CA SER A 202 -15.42 9.19 -18.45
C SER A 202 -15.05 8.60 -19.83
N LYS A 203 -14.43 9.42 -20.70
CA LYS A 203 -13.99 9.01 -22.04
C LYS A 203 -12.63 8.32 -21.94
N THR A 204 -12.55 7.06 -22.40
CA THR A 204 -11.34 6.24 -22.34
C THR A 204 -10.12 6.92 -22.98
N SER A 205 -10.28 7.61 -24.10
CA SER A 205 -9.18 8.32 -24.78
C SER A 205 -8.61 9.46 -23.92
N GLN A 206 -9.48 10.27 -23.31
CA GLN A 206 -9.06 11.38 -22.46
C GLN A 206 -8.48 10.89 -21.13
N LEU A 207 -9.04 9.83 -20.55
CA LEU A 207 -8.48 9.19 -19.35
C LEU A 207 -7.07 8.65 -19.63
N LYS A 208 -6.87 7.90 -20.72
CA LYS A 208 -5.54 7.41 -21.09
C LYS A 208 -4.56 8.55 -21.36
N ALA A 209 -5.01 9.63 -22.02
CA ALA A 209 -4.18 10.82 -22.23
C ALA A 209 -3.82 11.54 -20.92
N ALA A 210 -4.72 11.60 -19.95
CA ALA A 210 -4.43 12.15 -18.62
C ALA A 210 -3.41 11.31 -17.85
N ILE A 211 -3.55 9.98 -17.89
CA ILE A 211 -2.59 9.06 -17.26
C ILE A 211 -1.22 9.14 -17.95
N PHE A 212 -1.19 9.27 -19.28
CA PHE A 212 0.06 9.44 -20.03
C PHE A 212 0.73 10.79 -19.77
N GLN A 213 -0.06 11.84 -19.53
CA GLN A 213 0.47 13.13 -19.06
C GLN A 213 1.09 13.00 -17.67
N TYR A 214 0.49 12.18 -16.80
CA TYR A 214 1.02 11.89 -15.47
C TYR A 214 2.39 11.22 -15.54
N ASN A 215 2.52 10.21 -16.39
CA ASN A 215 3.77 9.53 -16.68
C ASN A 215 3.81 9.08 -18.15
N ARG A 216 4.85 9.48 -18.89
CA ARG A 216 5.00 9.30 -20.35
C ARG A 216 5.35 7.86 -20.77
N SER A 217 4.78 6.87 -20.10
CA SER A 217 4.95 5.45 -20.40
C SER A 217 3.61 4.79 -20.75
N GLN A 218 3.57 4.08 -21.89
CA GLN A 218 2.38 3.31 -22.28
C GLN A 218 2.14 2.11 -21.35
N GLU A 219 3.20 1.52 -20.80
CA GLU A 219 3.10 0.45 -19.80
C GLU A 219 2.45 0.98 -18.51
N TYR A 220 2.84 2.18 -18.08
CA TYR A 220 2.22 2.86 -16.94
C TYR A 220 0.72 3.11 -17.20
N VAL A 221 0.38 3.62 -18.39
CA VAL A 221 -1.04 3.84 -18.79
C VAL A 221 -1.85 2.56 -18.71
N ALA A 222 -1.31 1.45 -19.22
CA ALA A 222 -1.97 0.16 -19.18
C ALA A 222 -2.16 -0.33 -17.73
N ASN A 223 -1.10 -0.26 -16.90
CA ASN A 223 -1.12 -0.69 -15.51
C ASN A 223 -2.16 0.09 -14.68
N VAL A 224 -2.10 1.43 -14.73
CA VAL A 224 -3.08 2.29 -14.03
C VAL A 224 -4.49 2.03 -14.54
N SER A 225 -4.71 1.97 -15.87
CA SER A 225 -6.05 1.71 -16.43
C SER A 225 -6.66 0.40 -15.92
N ASN A 226 -5.82 -0.64 -15.73
CA ASN A 226 -6.25 -1.92 -15.18
C ASN A 226 -6.64 -1.81 -13.70
N TRP A 227 -5.89 -1.06 -12.90
CA TRP A 227 -6.27 -0.78 -11.52
C TRP A 227 -7.56 0.03 -11.42
N ILE A 228 -7.74 1.04 -12.27
CA ILE A 228 -8.98 1.82 -12.33
C ILE A 228 -10.17 0.89 -12.63
N LYS A 229 -10.03 -0.06 -13.57
CA LYS A 229 -11.08 -1.06 -13.86
C LYS A 229 -11.43 -1.88 -12.62
N GLN A 230 -10.43 -2.36 -11.88
CA GLN A 230 -10.65 -3.14 -10.64
C GLN A 230 -11.34 -2.31 -9.55
N TYR A 231 -10.90 -1.07 -9.32
CA TYR A 231 -11.51 -0.21 -8.32
C TYR A 231 -12.91 0.27 -8.73
N ARG A 232 -13.21 0.41 -10.02
CA ARG A 232 -14.58 0.68 -10.51
C ARG A 232 -15.52 -0.50 -10.26
N ALA A 233 -15.04 -1.72 -10.45
CA ALA A 233 -15.79 -2.92 -10.04
C ALA A 233 -16.01 -2.93 -8.52
N ALA A 234 -15.01 -2.53 -7.73
CA ALA A 234 -15.16 -2.38 -6.28
C ALA A 234 -16.16 -1.30 -5.87
N ALA A 235 -16.17 -0.16 -6.55
CA ALA A 235 -17.08 0.94 -6.28
C ALA A 235 -18.55 0.61 -6.56
N SER A 236 -18.81 -0.20 -7.58
CA SER A 236 -20.17 -0.54 -8.03
C SER A 236 -20.80 -1.71 -7.27
N GLY A 237 -20.14 -2.21 -6.22
CA GLY A 237 -20.57 -3.43 -5.51
C GLY A 237 -20.44 -4.70 -6.35
N THR A 238 -19.92 -4.61 -7.57
CA THR A 238 -19.65 -5.74 -8.45
C THR A 238 -18.26 -6.35 -8.23
N ALA A 239 -17.49 -5.89 -7.22
CA ALA A 239 -16.27 -6.56 -6.78
C ALA A 239 -16.58 -7.86 -6.06
N LYS A 240 -17.05 -8.82 -6.85
CA LYS A 240 -16.74 -10.22 -6.63
C LYS A 240 -15.40 -10.50 -7.32
N GLY A 241 -14.30 -10.25 -6.61
CA GLY A 241 -12.96 -10.74 -6.99
C GLY A 241 -12.42 -10.25 -8.34
N VAL A 242 -11.32 -10.85 -8.76
CA VAL A 242 -10.79 -10.71 -10.12
C VAL A 242 -11.85 -11.23 -11.10
N ASP A 243 -12.15 -10.47 -12.15
CA ASP A 243 -13.05 -10.92 -13.22
C ASP A 243 -12.42 -12.10 -13.97
N LEU A 244 -12.88 -13.30 -13.62
CA LEU A 244 -12.51 -14.57 -14.27
C LEU A 244 -13.54 -14.97 -15.35
N GLY A 245 -14.38 -14.04 -15.83
CA GLY A 245 -15.45 -14.33 -16.79
C GLY A 245 -14.96 -14.98 -18.08
N GLY A 246 -13.76 -14.63 -18.54
CA GLY A 246 -13.10 -15.24 -19.69
C GLY A 246 -12.20 -16.45 -19.37
N VAL A 247 -12.10 -16.87 -18.11
CA VAL A 247 -11.25 -17.98 -17.67
C VAL A 247 -12.11 -19.20 -17.35
N SER A 248 -11.78 -20.35 -17.92
CA SER A 248 -12.54 -21.59 -17.76
C SER A 248 -11.65 -22.74 -17.25
N GLY A 249 -12.27 -23.90 -16.98
CA GLY A 249 -11.58 -25.14 -16.66
C GLY A 249 -10.71 -25.09 -15.40
N LYS A 250 -9.55 -25.77 -15.45
CA LYS A 250 -8.62 -25.88 -14.33
C LYS A 250 -8.05 -24.51 -13.93
N ALA A 251 -7.80 -23.62 -14.90
CA ALA A 251 -7.25 -22.29 -14.64
C ALA A 251 -8.15 -21.47 -13.73
N LYS A 252 -9.46 -21.50 -13.98
CA LYS A 252 -10.44 -20.83 -13.11
C LYS A 252 -10.38 -21.34 -11.67
N LYS A 253 -10.32 -22.67 -11.48
CA LYS A 253 -10.26 -23.30 -10.15
C LYS A 253 -8.97 -22.94 -9.39
N VAL A 254 -7.82 -22.97 -10.06
CA VAL A 254 -6.53 -22.55 -9.48
C VAL A 254 -6.60 -21.09 -9.03
N LEU A 255 -7.10 -20.20 -9.89
CA LEU A 255 -7.21 -18.78 -9.57
C LEU A 255 -8.20 -18.52 -8.43
N GLN A 256 -9.36 -19.18 -8.44
CA GLN A 256 -10.33 -19.08 -7.34
C GLN A 256 -9.72 -19.53 -6.01
N ALA A 257 -8.99 -20.64 -5.99
CA ALA A 257 -8.32 -21.15 -4.80
C ALA A 257 -7.28 -20.16 -4.25
N ALA A 258 -6.43 -19.60 -5.11
CA ALA A 258 -5.42 -18.63 -4.70
C ALA A 258 -6.04 -17.30 -4.24
N LEU A 259 -7.02 -16.78 -4.99
CA LEU A 259 -7.69 -15.52 -4.66
C LEU A 259 -8.49 -15.61 -3.36
N ALA A 260 -9.04 -16.78 -3.02
CA ALA A 260 -9.72 -17.03 -1.75
C ALA A 260 -8.78 -16.94 -0.54
N GLN A 261 -7.45 -17.01 -0.75
CA GLN A 261 -6.46 -16.85 0.32
C GLN A 261 -6.01 -15.40 0.51
N ARG A 262 -6.51 -14.43 -0.26
CA ARG A 262 -6.19 -13.01 -0.06
C ARG A 262 -6.44 -12.58 1.38
N GLY A 263 -5.52 -11.76 1.91
CA GLY A 263 -5.52 -11.36 3.32
C GLY A 263 -4.84 -12.36 4.27
N THR A 264 -4.54 -13.58 3.82
CA THR A 264 -3.75 -14.54 4.63
C THR A 264 -2.33 -14.02 4.85
N PRO A 265 -1.79 -14.06 6.07
CA PRO A 265 -0.42 -13.62 6.33
C PRO A 265 0.63 -14.39 5.53
N TYR A 266 1.71 -13.71 5.16
CA TYR A 266 2.92 -14.37 4.69
C TYR A 266 3.56 -15.16 5.83
N SER A 267 3.94 -16.41 5.57
CA SER A 267 4.68 -17.24 6.53
C SER A 267 5.86 -17.91 5.84
N TRP A 268 7.09 -17.56 6.23
CA TRP A 268 8.30 -18.11 5.62
C TRP A 268 8.37 -19.62 5.78
N GLY A 269 8.41 -20.39 4.69
CA GLY A 269 8.34 -21.85 4.75
C GLY A 269 6.92 -22.40 4.96
N GLY A 270 5.92 -21.54 5.14
CA GLY A 270 4.53 -21.92 5.38
C GLY A 270 3.74 -22.18 4.09
N GLY A 271 2.71 -23.02 4.20
CA GLY A 271 1.85 -23.40 3.10
C GLY A 271 2.29 -24.69 2.41
N ASN A 272 1.31 -25.50 2.01
CA ASN A 272 1.51 -26.71 1.22
C ASN A 272 0.21 -27.08 0.48
N ALA A 273 0.19 -28.23 -0.20
CA ALA A 273 -0.97 -28.73 -0.95
C ALA A 273 -2.29 -28.78 -0.13
N LYS A 274 -2.23 -28.97 1.19
CA LYS A 274 -3.41 -29.03 2.08
C LYS A 274 -3.88 -27.65 2.57
N GLY A 275 -3.09 -26.59 2.38
CA GLY A 275 -3.45 -25.22 2.76
C GLY A 275 -2.39 -24.55 3.62
N ARG A 276 -2.86 -23.58 4.44
CA ARG A 276 -2.01 -22.75 5.31
C ARG A 276 -1.29 -23.62 6.34
N SER A 277 -0.02 -23.37 6.57
CA SER A 277 0.73 -23.97 7.68
C SER A 277 1.54 -22.92 8.42
N THR A 278 2.06 -23.27 9.59
CA THR A 278 3.13 -22.49 10.21
C THR A 278 4.40 -22.61 9.38
N GLY A 279 5.19 -21.55 9.41
CA GLY A 279 6.47 -21.49 8.74
C GLY A 279 7.63 -21.90 9.66
N VAL A 280 8.83 -21.65 9.17
CA VAL A 280 10.10 -21.91 9.85
C VAL A 280 10.88 -20.61 10.03
N CYS A 281 11.91 -20.65 10.88
CA CYS A 281 12.92 -19.59 10.93
C CYS A 281 14.12 -20.02 10.07
N CYS A 282 14.74 -19.14 9.28
CA CYS A 282 14.39 -17.76 8.99
C CYS A 282 14.58 -17.45 7.50
N SER A 283 13.88 -16.44 7.01
CA SER A 283 14.13 -15.87 5.67
C SER A 283 15.55 -15.30 5.57
N PRO A 284 16.10 -15.12 4.35
CA PRO A 284 17.39 -14.46 4.15
C PRO A 284 17.49 -13.08 4.81
N SER A 285 16.36 -12.37 4.96
CA SER A 285 16.28 -11.08 5.66
C SER A 285 16.06 -11.19 7.18
N GLY A 286 16.26 -12.38 7.77
CA GLY A 286 16.14 -12.62 9.21
C GLY A 286 14.72 -12.62 9.79
N LYS A 287 13.68 -12.60 8.94
CA LYS A 287 12.28 -12.66 9.40
C LYS A 287 11.82 -14.12 9.56
N SER A 288 11.17 -14.42 10.67
CA SER A 288 10.67 -15.76 11.01
C SER A 288 9.24 -15.99 10.51
N GLY A 289 8.95 -17.20 10.03
CA GLY A 289 7.59 -17.70 9.80
C GLY A 289 7.02 -18.54 10.95
N VAL A 290 7.82 -18.78 12.00
CA VAL A 290 7.40 -19.55 13.18
C VAL A 290 6.21 -18.86 13.85
N GLY A 291 5.17 -19.63 14.18
CA GLY A 291 3.94 -19.11 14.80
C GLY A 291 3.00 -18.36 13.86
N ILE A 292 3.39 -18.09 12.60
CA ILE A 292 2.54 -17.43 11.62
C ILE A 292 1.87 -18.50 10.74
N LYS A 293 0.56 -18.71 10.89
CA LYS A 293 -0.20 -19.64 10.03
C LYS A 293 -0.55 -18.97 8.71
N GLY A 294 0.14 -19.32 7.64
CA GLY A 294 0.04 -18.61 6.36
C GLY A 294 0.62 -19.36 5.16
N PHE A 295 1.02 -18.60 4.15
CA PHE A 295 1.69 -19.09 2.95
C PHE A 295 2.98 -18.29 2.68
N ASP A 296 4.02 -18.92 2.16
CA ASP A 296 5.01 -18.24 1.33
C ASP A 296 4.64 -18.35 -0.16
N CYS A 297 5.49 -17.78 -1.02
CA CYS A 297 5.21 -17.63 -2.44
C CYS A 297 4.92 -18.97 -3.12
N SER A 298 5.81 -19.94 -2.98
CA SER A 298 5.67 -21.27 -3.58
C SER A 298 4.71 -22.20 -2.82
N GLY A 299 4.49 -21.97 -1.52
CA GLY A 299 3.46 -22.67 -0.75
C GLY A 299 2.04 -22.31 -1.22
N LEU A 300 1.80 -21.04 -1.58
CA LEU A 300 0.52 -20.59 -2.14
C LEU A 300 0.23 -21.25 -3.50
N THR A 301 1.24 -21.32 -4.38
CA THR A 301 1.08 -21.96 -5.69
C THR A 301 0.88 -23.47 -5.54
N GLN A 302 1.61 -24.15 -4.66
CA GLN A 302 1.38 -25.56 -4.33
C GLN A 302 -0.08 -25.82 -3.92
N TYR A 303 -0.61 -25.01 -3.01
CA TYR A 303 -2.00 -25.13 -2.56
C TYR A 303 -3.01 -24.94 -3.70
N ALA A 304 -2.82 -23.90 -4.52
CA ALA A 304 -3.76 -23.55 -5.58
C ALA A 304 -3.80 -24.63 -6.68
N PHE A 305 -2.65 -25.14 -7.09
CA PHE A 305 -2.54 -26.20 -8.10
C PHE A 305 -2.98 -27.57 -7.58
N ALA A 306 -2.80 -27.84 -6.28
CA ALA A 306 -3.33 -29.05 -5.65
C ALA A 306 -4.86 -29.14 -5.75
N GLN A 307 -5.59 -28.02 -5.83
CA GLN A 307 -7.06 -28.02 -6.01
C GLN A 307 -7.51 -28.59 -7.36
N VAL A 308 -6.60 -28.74 -8.31
CA VAL A 308 -6.86 -29.37 -9.61
C VAL A 308 -6.02 -30.64 -9.81
N GLY A 309 -5.52 -31.21 -8.72
CA GLY A 309 -4.76 -32.47 -8.72
C GLY A 309 -3.33 -32.35 -9.24
N ILE A 310 -2.76 -31.15 -9.29
CA ILE A 310 -1.40 -30.92 -9.78
C ILE A 310 -0.45 -30.68 -8.59
N THR A 311 0.54 -31.55 -8.46
CA THR A 311 1.60 -31.42 -7.44
C THR A 311 2.73 -30.57 -7.99
N LEU A 312 2.97 -29.42 -7.36
CA LEU A 312 4.12 -28.57 -7.65
C LEU A 312 5.26 -28.83 -6.65
N PRO A 313 6.53 -28.70 -7.06
CA PRO A 313 7.69 -28.70 -6.16
C PRO A 313 7.60 -27.60 -5.09
N ARG A 314 8.33 -27.77 -3.99
CA ARG A 314 8.26 -26.86 -2.83
C ARG A 314 8.85 -25.49 -3.09
N VAL A 315 9.94 -25.42 -3.86
CA VAL A 315 10.70 -24.18 -4.09
C VAL A 315 10.32 -23.55 -5.42
N ALA A 316 10.30 -22.22 -5.47
CA ALA A 316 9.87 -21.45 -6.64
C ALA A 316 10.70 -21.75 -7.91
N SER A 317 12.02 -21.90 -7.77
CA SER A 317 12.91 -22.27 -8.88
C SER A 317 12.51 -23.59 -9.54
N ALA A 318 12.31 -24.65 -8.75
CA ALA A 318 11.87 -25.95 -9.26
C ALA A 318 10.44 -25.94 -9.84
N GLN A 319 9.61 -24.94 -9.49
CA GLN A 319 8.31 -24.77 -10.12
C GLN A 319 8.42 -24.19 -11.54
N ALA A 320 9.51 -23.47 -11.87
CA ALA A 320 9.72 -22.92 -13.21
C ALA A 320 9.95 -24.00 -14.26
N ASP A 321 10.49 -25.15 -13.85
CA ASP A 321 10.69 -26.33 -14.69
C ASP A 321 9.39 -27.12 -14.96
N ARG A 322 8.24 -26.63 -14.49
CA ARG A 322 6.94 -27.31 -14.65
C ARG A 322 6.14 -26.73 -15.81
N GLY A 323 5.82 -27.56 -16.79
CA GLY A 323 4.96 -27.19 -17.91
C GLY A 323 5.70 -26.42 -19.02
N GLN A 324 4.96 -25.69 -19.84
CA GLN A 324 5.51 -24.94 -20.97
C GLN A 324 6.10 -23.60 -20.51
N ARG A 325 7.38 -23.34 -20.82
CA ARG A 325 8.03 -22.06 -20.52
C ARG A 325 7.40 -20.91 -21.29
N ILE A 326 7.14 -19.80 -20.62
CA ILE A 326 6.62 -18.55 -21.19
C ILE A 326 7.70 -17.48 -21.08
N THR A 327 8.26 -17.05 -22.21
CA THR A 327 9.45 -16.16 -22.24
C THR A 327 9.10 -14.68 -22.24
N SER A 328 7.86 -14.31 -22.59
CA SER A 328 7.42 -12.91 -22.65
C SER A 328 6.15 -12.67 -21.81
N LYS A 329 6.06 -11.49 -21.19
CA LYS A 329 4.89 -11.08 -20.41
C LYS A 329 3.60 -11.06 -21.26
N GLY A 330 3.70 -10.66 -22.53
CA GLY A 330 2.57 -10.63 -23.45
C GLY A 330 1.97 -12.00 -23.78
N ALA A 331 2.74 -13.09 -23.58
CA ALA A 331 2.26 -14.45 -23.80
C ALA A 331 1.61 -15.09 -22.55
N LEU A 332 1.61 -14.38 -21.41
CA LEU A 332 1.00 -14.86 -20.17
C LEU A 332 -0.52 -14.95 -20.30
N ARG A 333 -1.08 -16.05 -19.80
CA ARG A 333 -2.52 -16.33 -19.71
C ARG A 333 -2.93 -16.57 -18.26
N PRO A 334 -4.14 -16.17 -17.85
CA PRO A 334 -4.61 -16.41 -16.48
C PRO A 334 -4.43 -17.87 -16.07
N GLY A 335 -3.79 -18.10 -14.93
CA GLY A 335 -3.41 -19.42 -14.43
C GLY A 335 -1.94 -19.79 -14.65
N ASP A 336 -1.21 -19.08 -15.52
CA ASP A 336 0.24 -19.27 -15.67
C ASP A 336 0.96 -18.89 -14.36
N LEU A 337 2.02 -19.62 -14.01
CA LEU A 337 2.96 -19.19 -12.98
C LEU A 337 3.85 -18.08 -13.53
N VAL A 338 4.22 -17.12 -12.68
CA VAL A 338 5.11 -16.00 -13.02
C VAL A 338 6.26 -15.97 -12.04
N PHE A 339 7.49 -15.93 -12.56
CA PHE A 339 8.71 -16.06 -11.76
C PHE A 339 9.55 -14.79 -11.80
N PHE A 340 10.28 -14.57 -10.70
CA PHE A 340 11.23 -13.48 -10.56
C PHE A 340 12.54 -14.01 -10.02
N GLY A 341 13.65 -13.63 -10.65
CA GLY A 341 14.99 -14.08 -10.32
C GLY A 341 15.99 -12.93 -10.32
N TYR A 342 17.12 -13.14 -9.65
CA TYR A 342 18.19 -12.14 -9.61
C TYR A 342 18.93 -12.01 -10.95
N VAL A 343 19.00 -13.10 -11.71
CA VAL A 343 19.67 -13.13 -13.02
C VAL A 343 18.66 -13.58 -14.08
N PRO A 344 18.34 -12.73 -15.08
CA PRO A 344 17.45 -13.11 -16.17
C PRO A 344 17.93 -14.38 -16.88
N GLY A 345 17.02 -15.33 -17.10
CA GLY A 345 17.31 -16.60 -17.78
C GLY A 345 17.99 -17.67 -16.94
N VAL A 346 18.26 -17.44 -15.65
CA VAL A 346 18.88 -18.43 -14.76
C VAL A 346 17.91 -18.83 -13.65
N ASP A 347 17.22 -19.96 -13.84
CA ASP A 347 16.12 -20.41 -12.99
C ASP A 347 16.55 -20.72 -11.54
N SER A 348 17.81 -21.07 -11.31
CA SER A 348 18.36 -21.26 -9.96
C SER A 348 18.38 -19.97 -9.13
N THR A 349 18.29 -18.80 -9.78
CA THR A 349 18.24 -17.48 -9.11
C THR A 349 16.83 -17.01 -8.81
N ILE A 350 15.81 -17.80 -9.15
CA ILE A 350 14.40 -17.47 -8.89
C ILE A 350 14.17 -17.38 -7.38
N TYR A 351 13.79 -16.19 -6.95
CA TYR A 351 13.52 -15.86 -5.54
C TYR A 351 12.03 -15.72 -5.24
N HIS A 352 11.17 -15.58 -6.26
CA HIS A 352 9.73 -15.40 -6.07
C HIS A 352 8.88 -16.02 -7.19
N VAL A 353 7.66 -16.43 -6.83
CA VAL A 353 6.64 -16.93 -7.75
C VAL A 353 5.25 -16.37 -7.40
N GLY A 354 4.43 -16.11 -8.42
CA GLY A 354 3.00 -15.81 -8.29
C GLY A 354 2.18 -16.53 -9.35
N ILE A 355 0.85 -16.38 -9.30
CA ILE A 355 -0.07 -16.91 -10.32
C ILE A 355 -0.67 -15.72 -11.09
N TYR A 356 -0.46 -15.68 -12.40
CA TYR A 356 -0.98 -14.62 -13.26
C TYR A 356 -2.50 -14.67 -13.29
N VAL A 357 -3.15 -13.54 -13.01
CA VAL A 357 -4.62 -13.45 -12.97
C VAL A 357 -5.20 -12.72 -14.19
N GLY A 358 -4.34 -12.33 -15.15
CA GLY A 358 -4.70 -11.51 -16.30
C GLY A 358 -4.37 -10.03 -16.09
N ASN A 359 -4.44 -9.24 -17.17
CA ASN A 359 -4.30 -7.77 -17.15
C ASN A 359 -3.01 -7.25 -16.46
N GLY A 360 -1.89 -7.97 -16.61
CA GLY A 360 -0.62 -7.57 -15.99
C GLY A 360 -0.55 -7.80 -14.48
N GLN A 361 -1.46 -8.59 -13.91
CA GLN A 361 -1.58 -8.81 -12.46
C GLN A 361 -1.27 -10.25 -12.07
N MET A 362 -0.81 -10.43 -10.84
CA MET A 362 -0.66 -11.74 -10.23
C MET A 362 -1.20 -11.76 -8.79
N VAL A 363 -1.68 -12.92 -8.35
CA VAL A 363 -1.92 -13.21 -6.94
C VAL A 363 -0.68 -13.88 -6.37
N ASN A 364 -0.17 -13.38 -5.24
CA ASN A 364 1.07 -13.85 -4.64
C ASN A 364 1.09 -13.69 -3.11
N ALA A 365 1.99 -14.43 -2.46
CA ALA A 365 2.45 -14.18 -1.10
C ALA A 365 3.86 -13.58 -1.18
N ALA A 366 3.97 -12.25 -1.25
CA ALA A 366 5.18 -11.57 -1.70
C ALA A 366 6.40 -11.72 -0.78
N ARG A 367 6.25 -11.40 0.51
CA ARG A 367 7.36 -11.32 1.47
C ARG A 367 6.88 -11.24 2.93
N PRO A 368 7.77 -11.51 3.91
CA PRO A 368 7.47 -11.33 5.33
C PRO A 368 6.86 -9.96 5.66
N GLY A 369 5.95 -9.93 6.64
CA GLY A 369 5.25 -8.71 7.06
C GLY A 369 4.10 -8.28 6.14
N THR A 370 3.80 -9.06 5.10
CA THR A 370 2.69 -8.78 4.18
C THR A 370 1.65 -9.90 4.16
N LYS A 371 0.57 -9.71 3.40
CA LYS A 371 -0.51 -10.68 3.20
C LYS A 371 -0.56 -11.10 1.73
N VAL A 372 -1.19 -12.25 1.46
CA VAL A 372 -1.57 -12.67 0.11
C VAL A 372 -2.43 -11.58 -0.51
N ARG A 373 -2.06 -11.11 -1.70
CA ARG A 373 -2.71 -9.98 -2.36
C ARG A 373 -2.53 -10.05 -3.87
N LEU A 374 -3.06 -9.05 -4.56
CA LEU A 374 -2.78 -8.77 -5.96
C LEU A 374 -1.66 -7.74 -6.06
N ASP A 375 -0.65 -8.07 -6.87
CA ASP A 375 0.43 -7.16 -7.26
C ASP A 375 0.51 -7.13 -8.80
N PRO A 376 0.88 -5.99 -9.41
CA PRO A 376 1.29 -5.97 -10.82
C PRO A 376 2.49 -6.89 -11.01
N VAL A 377 2.54 -7.61 -12.12
CA VAL A 377 3.74 -8.38 -12.52
C VAL A 377 4.95 -7.46 -12.60
N ASP A 378 4.76 -6.20 -13.02
CA ASP A 378 5.85 -5.22 -13.17
C ASP A 378 6.29 -4.56 -11.87
N ALA A 379 5.54 -4.74 -10.77
CA ALA A 379 5.93 -4.17 -9.47
C ALA A 379 7.12 -4.90 -8.82
N MET A 380 7.57 -6.01 -9.42
CA MET A 380 8.67 -6.82 -8.91
C MET A 380 9.77 -6.94 -9.96
N PHE A 381 11.00 -6.67 -9.52
CA PHE A 381 12.17 -6.65 -10.38
C PHE A 381 12.59 -8.06 -10.80
N GLY A 382 13.24 -8.18 -11.96
CA GLY A 382 13.85 -9.43 -12.39
C GLY A 382 12.85 -10.47 -12.89
N PHE A 383 11.87 -10.05 -13.69
CA PHE A 383 10.97 -10.99 -14.37
C PHE A 383 11.77 -12.08 -15.08
N ALA A 384 11.62 -13.31 -14.61
CA ALA A 384 12.35 -14.48 -15.07
C ALA A 384 11.46 -15.38 -15.93
N GLY A 385 10.42 -14.83 -16.59
CA GLY A 385 9.47 -15.60 -17.39
C GLY A 385 8.33 -16.22 -16.58
N GLY A 386 7.52 -17.02 -17.25
CA GLY A 386 6.42 -17.79 -16.67
C GLY A 386 6.49 -19.27 -17.01
N ALA A 387 5.54 -20.03 -16.47
CA ALA A 387 5.33 -21.42 -16.83
C ALA A 387 3.84 -21.76 -16.87
N ARG A 388 3.41 -22.38 -17.97
CA ARG A 388 2.04 -22.82 -18.20
C ARG A 388 1.93 -24.31 -17.91
N VAL A 389 1.26 -24.62 -16.80
CA VAL A 389 1.09 -25.98 -16.29
C VAL A 389 -0.27 -26.58 -16.69
N LEU A 390 -1.21 -25.74 -17.15
CA LEU A 390 -2.62 -26.08 -17.39
C LEU A 390 -2.98 -26.24 -18.86
#